data_AF-A0A6C1D5S3-F1
#
_entry.id   AF-A0A6C1D5S3-F1
#
_cell.length_a   1.000
_cell.length_b   1.000
_cell.length_c   1.000
_cell.angle_alpha   90.00
_cell.angle_beta   90.00
_cell.angle_gamma   90.00
#
_symmetry.space_group_name_H-M   'P 1'
#
loop_
_entity.id
_entity.type
_entity.pdbx_description
1 polymer ?
#
loop_
_entity_poly.entity_id
_entity_poly.type
_entity_poly.pdbx_seq_one_letter_code
_entity_poly.pdbx_strand_id
1 'polypeptide(L)'
;MVSTHIGFPAETVTVFVALSVGAIFIDLFMHRHDKPISLKSAALWSVFWVVVAMAFAGFLYVHHGAEVASLFVTGYALEKVLSVDNLFVMMAIFSWFSVPDRYRHRVLYWGIIGAIVFRGIFVAIGTGLLSLGPYVELIFAVVVAWTAVMMLKGGGDDDEIEDYSQHLAYRLVKRFFPIWPKLSGHAFLLTQKEVDAELAKPENKDVSVGRLKKAALYATPLMLCVAVVELSDVMFAFDSVPAIIAVSREP
;
A
#
# COMPACT_ATOMS: atom_id res chain seq x y z
N MET A 1 -15.00 -20.81 -28.99
CA MET A 1 -13.79 -20.56 -28.17
C MET A 1 -13.56 -19.06 -28.16
N VAL A 2 -14.03 -18.37 -27.12
CA VAL A 2 -13.80 -16.92 -26.98
C VAL A 2 -12.58 -16.79 -26.08
N SER A 3 -11.41 -16.78 -26.71
CA SER A 3 -10.16 -16.41 -26.05
C SER A 3 -10.21 -14.90 -25.82
N THR A 4 -10.68 -14.46 -24.66
CA THR A 4 -10.56 -13.05 -24.27
C THR A 4 -9.12 -12.75 -23.84
N HIS A 5 -8.68 -11.55 -24.18
CA HIS A 5 -7.32 -10.98 -24.20
C HIS A 5 -6.51 -11.01 -22.87
N ILE A 6 -6.95 -11.76 -21.85
CA ILE A 6 -6.42 -11.74 -20.47
C ILE A 6 -5.99 -13.15 -19.97
N GLY A 7 -5.72 -14.10 -20.87
CA GLY A 7 -5.21 -15.44 -20.51
C GLY A 7 -6.23 -16.39 -19.86
N PHE A 8 -7.18 -15.90 -19.06
CA PHE A 8 -8.17 -16.71 -18.34
C PHE A 8 -9.61 -16.66 -18.92
N PRO A 9 -10.42 -17.72 -18.76
CA PRO A 9 -11.84 -17.69 -19.07
C PRO A 9 -12.60 -16.63 -18.28
N ALA A 10 -13.56 -15.96 -18.92
CA ALA A 10 -14.36 -14.89 -18.30
C ALA A 10 -15.06 -15.32 -16.99
N GLU A 11 -15.43 -16.60 -16.87
CA GLU A 11 -15.96 -17.19 -15.65
C GLU A 11 -14.98 -17.05 -14.47
N THR A 12 -13.71 -17.40 -14.68
CA THR A 12 -12.67 -17.37 -13.64
C THR A 12 -12.38 -15.95 -13.20
N VAL A 13 -12.30 -15.01 -14.15
CA VAL A 13 -12.15 -13.58 -13.85
C VAL A 13 -13.35 -13.07 -13.04
N THR A 14 -14.57 -13.46 -13.42
CA THR A 14 -15.79 -13.05 -12.71
C THR A 14 -15.80 -13.60 -11.27
N VAL A 15 -15.46 -14.87 -11.08
CA VAL A 15 -15.36 -15.49 -9.75
C VAL A 15 -14.30 -14.79 -8.91
N PHE A 16 -13.12 -14.53 -9.48
CA PHE A 16 -12.03 -13.82 -8.79
C PHE A 16 -12.43 -12.41 -8.36
N VAL A 17 -13.01 -11.62 -9.27
CA VAL A 17 -13.44 -10.25 -8.98
C VAL A 17 -14.56 -10.24 -7.94
N ALA A 18 -15.55 -11.13 -8.08
CA ALA A 18 -16.64 -11.23 -7.11
C ALA A 18 -16.14 -11.62 -5.71
N LEU A 19 -15.24 -12.61 -5.63
CA LEU A 19 -14.61 -13.04 -4.38
C LEU A 19 -13.79 -11.90 -3.75
N SER A 20 -12.95 -11.23 -4.55
CA SER A 20 -12.05 -10.17 -4.08
C SER A 20 -12.82 -8.95 -3.59
N VAL A 21 -13.77 -8.45 -4.39
CA VAL A 21 -14.62 -7.30 -4.02
C VAL A 21 -15.50 -7.66 -2.83
N GLY A 22 -16.05 -8.87 -2.79
CA GLY A 22 -16.85 -9.35 -1.66
C GLY A 22 -16.04 -9.42 -0.36
N ALA A 23 -14.83 -9.99 -0.40
CA ALA A 23 -13.95 -10.10 0.76
C ALA A 23 -13.49 -8.72 1.26
N ILE A 24 -13.11 -7.82 0.35
CA ILE A 24 -12.78 -6.43 0.69
C ILE A 24 -13.99 -5.74 1.31
N PHE A 25 -15.18 -5.87 0.72
CA PHE A 25 -16.39 -5.26 1.26
C PHE A 25 -16.71 -5.74 2.69
N ILE A 26 -16.58 -7.05 2.95
CA ILE A 26 -16.75 -7.62 4.29
C ILE A 26 -15.75 -7.01 5.27
N ASP A 27 -14.47 -6.91 4.88
CA ASP A 27 -13.42 -6.37 5.73
C ASP A 27 -13.64 -4.88 6.07
N LEU A 28 -13.89 -4.05 5.05
CA LEU A 28 -14.12 -2.62 5.23
C LEU A 28 -15.39 -2.37 6.06
N PHE A 29 -16.45 -3.15 5.85
CA PHE A 29 -17.69 -3.03 6.60
C PHE A 29 -17.52 -3.42 8.07
N MET A 30 -16.76 -4.48 8.34
CA MET A 30 -16.51 -4.96 9.72
C MET A 30 -15.58 -4.02 10.49
N HIS A 31 -14.61 -3.40 9.82
CA HIS A 31 -13.59 -2.55 10.44
C HIS A 31 -13.88 -1.04 10.34
N ARG A 32 -15.10 -0.65 9.97
CA ARG A 32 -15.53 0.77 9.88
C ARG A 32 -15.57 1.53 11.21
N HIS A 33 -15.39 0.84 12.34
CA HIS A 33 -15.44 1.45 13.67
C HIS A 33 -14.04 1.44 14.31
N ASP A 34 -13.70 2.53 15.02
CA ASP A 34 -12.42 2.75 15.69
C ASP A 34 -12.25 1.93 16.97
N LYS A 35 -12.50 0.61 16.92
CA LYS A 35 -12.25 -0.30 18.04
C LYS A 35 -10.84 -0.89 17.91
N PRO A 36 -10.04 -0.91 19.01
CA PRO A 36 -8.75 -1.57 18.99
C PRO A 36 -8.95 -3.07 18.70
N ILE A 37 -8.23 -3.58 17.70
CA ILE A 37 -8.30 -4.99 17.31
C ILE A 37 -7.49 -5.80 18.33
N SER A 38 -8.15 -6.76 18.99
CA SER A 38 -7.46 -7.68 19.89
C SER A 38 -6.58 -8.66 19.10
N LEU A 39 -5.50 -9.16 19.70
CA LEU A 39 -4.62 -10.16 19.06
C LEU A 39 -5.41 -11.39 18.55
N LYS A 40 -6.41 -11.84 19.31
CA LYS A 40 -7.30 -12.95 18.92
C LYS A 40 -8.09 -12.62 17.66
N SER A 41 -8.63 -11.41 17.59
CA SER A 41 -9.39 -10.94 16.43
C SER A 41 -8.48 -10.80 15.21
N ALA A 42 -7.28 -10.25 15.37
CA ALA A 42 -6.29 -10.13 14.28
C ALA A 42 -5.87 -11.51 13.74
N ALA A 43 -5.61 -12.47 14.62
CA ALA A 43 -5.28 -13.84 14.23
C ALA A 43 -6.44 -14.51 13.46
N LEU A 44 -7.68 -14.33 13.93
CA LEU A 44 -8.86 -14.87 13.24
C LEU A 44 -9.05 -14.26 11.85
N TRP A 45 -8.83 -12.95 11.71
CA TRP A 45 -8.86 -12.28 10.41
C TRP A 45 -7.76 -12.77 9.48
N SER A 46 -6.54 -12.99 9.99
CA SER A 46 -5.45 -13.57 9.20
C SER A 46 -5.82 -14.96 8.68
N VAL A 47 -6.37 -15.82 9.54
CA VAL A 47 -6.85 -17.16 9.14
C VAL A 47 -7.98 -17.07 8.12
N PHE A 48 -8.95 -16.15 8.29
CA PHE A 48 -10.02 -15.91 7.33
C PHE A 48 -9.46 -15.61 5.94
N TRP A 49 -8.51 -14.68 5.84
CA TRP A 49 -7.88 -14.33 4.56
C TRP A 49 -7.11 -15.48 3.91
N VAL A 50 -6.40 -16.28 4.72
CA VAL A 50 -5.73 -17.50 4.23
C VAL A 50 -6.75 -18.50 3.69
N VAL A 51 -7.85 -18.73 4.40
CA VAL A 51 -8.90 -19.67 3.96
C VAL A 51 -9.55 -19.21 2.66
N VAL A 52 -9.84 -17.91 2.50
CA VAL A 52 -10.38 -17.35 1.25
C VAL A 52 -9.42 -17.58 0.08
N ALA A 53 -8.12 -17.31 0.28
CA ALA A 53 -7.10 -17.55 -0.74
C ALA A 53 -6.99 -19.04 -1.10
N MET A 54 -6.97 -19.94 -0.11
CA MET A 54 -6.89 -21.39 -0.34
C MET A 54 -8.16 -21.96 -0.97
N ALA A 55 -9.33 -21.40 -0.67
CA ALA A 55 -10.58 -21.78 -1.34
C ALA A 55 -10.53 -21.42 -2.83
N PHE A 56 -10.01 -20.24 -3.18
CA PHE A 56 -9.79 -19.86 -4.57
C PHE A 56 -8.72 -20.73 -5.25
N ALA A 57 -7.63 -21.07 -4.57
CA ALA A 57 -6.64 -22.02 -5.08
C ALA A 57 -7.27 -23.40 -5.37
N GLY A 58 -8.17 -23.88 -4.50
CA GLY A 58 -8.95 -25.11 -4.73
C GLY A 58 -9.88 -25.00 -5.94
N PHE A 59 -10.53 -23.85 -6.13
CA PHE A 59 -11.31 -23.56 -7.34
C PHE A 59 -10.45 -23.64 -8.60
N LEU A 60 -9.26 -23.02 -8.59
CA LEU A 60 -8.30 -23.10 -9.70
C LEU A 60 -7.82 -24.54 -9.96
N TYR A 61 -7.59 -25.33 -8.90
CA TYR A 61 -7.17 -26.72 -9.03
C TYR A 61 -8.20 -27.56 -9.81
N VAL A 62 -9.49 -27.36 -9.52
CA VAL A 62 -10.57 -28.11 -10.17
C VAL A 62 -10.81 -27.66 -11.61
N HIS A 63 -10.70 -26.36 -11.91
CA HIS A 63 -11.06 -25.80 -13.23
C HIS A 63 -9.87 -25.66 -14.20
N HIS A 64 -8.67 -25.42 -13.68
CA HIS A 64 -7.45 -25.13 -14.46
C HIS A 64 -6.29 -26.08 -14.16
N GLY A 65 -6.48 -27.02 -13.24
CA GLY A 65 -5.51 -28.05 -12.90
C GLY A 65 -4.46 -27.63 -11.87
N ALA A 66 -3.57 -28.58 -11.56
CA ALA A 66 -2.58 -28.44 -10.49
C ALA A 66 -1.51 -27.36 -10.76
N GLU A 67 -1.13 -27.17 -12.02
CA GLU A 67 -0.09 -26.22 -12.42
C GLU A 67 -0.52 -24.78 -12.09
N VAL A 68 -1.68 -24.35 -12.59
CA VAL A 68 -2.22 -23.01 -12.34
C VAL A 68 -2.49 -22.77 -10.85
N ALA A 69 -3.04 -23.77 -10.15
CA ALA A 69 -3.25 -23.67 -8.70
C ALA A 69 -1.91 -23.51 -7.94
N SER A 70 -0.86 -24.23 -8.35
CA SER A 70 0.46 -24.13 -7.73
C SER A 70 1.13 -22.77 -7.98
N LEU A 71 0.97 -22.20 -9.18
CA LEU A 71 1.43 -20.85 -9.50
C LEU A 71 0.74 -19.81 -8.63
N PHE A 72 -0.59 -19.91 -8.47
CA PHE A 72 -1.34 -19.03 -7.58
C PHE A 72 -0.88 -19.13 -6.12
N VAL A 73 -0.75 -20.36 -5.58
CA VAL A 73 -0.29 -20.55 -4.19
C VAL A 73 1.13 -20.04 -4.00
N THR A 74 2.00 -20.21 -4.99
CA THR A 74 3.37 -19.70 -4.95
C THR A 74 3.40 -18.18 -4.95
N GLY A 75 2.65 -17.53 -5.85
CA GLY A 75 2.51 -16.07 -5.89
C GLY A 75 1.90 -15.52 -4.58
N TYR A 76 0.86 -16.18 -4.06
CA TYR A 76 0.25 -15.83 -2.78
C TYR A 76 1.24 -15.93 -1.61
N ALA A 77 2.02 -17.01 -1.54
CA ALA A 77 3.01 -17.20 -0.50
C ALA A 77 4.12 -16.13 -0.57
N LEU A 78 4.59 -15.82 -1.79
CA LEU A 78 5.59 -14.78 -2.02
C LEU A 78 5.07 -13.40 -1.57
N GLU A 79 3.84 -13.02 -1.97
CA GLU A 79 3.21 -11.79 -1.51
C GLU A 79 2.98 -11.76 0.00
N LYS A 80 2.63 -12.90 0.62
CA LYS A 80 2.49 -12.97 2.09
C LYS A 80 3.79 -12.75 2.82
N VAL A 81 4.90 -13.28 2.33
CA VAL A 81 6.22 -13.06 2.93
C VAL A 81 6.60 -11.58 2.81
N LEU A 82 6.49 -11.00 1.61
CA LEU A 82 6.82 -9.59 1.39
C LEU A 82 5.93 -8.63 2.19
N SER A 83 4.66 -8.99 2.44
CA SER A 83 3.76 -8.17 3.26
C SER A 83 4.19 -7.99 4.72
N VAL A 84 5.00 -8.92 5.26
CA VAL A 84 5.54 -8.84 6.62
C VAL A 84 6.59 -7.74 6.72
N ASP A 85 7.45 -7.62 5.72
CA ASP A 85 8.47 -6.56 5.64
C ASP A 85 7.80 -5.17 5.56
N ASN A 86 6.73 -5.06 4.78
CA ASN A 86 5.93 -3.83 4.68
C ASN A 86 5.33 -3.40 6.04
N LEU A 87 4.94 -4.36 6.88
CA LEU A 87 4.39 -4.08 8.21
C LEU A 87 5.46 -3.48 9.15
N PHE A 88 6.71 -3.94 9.08
CA PHE A 88 7.81 -3.35 9.86
C PHE A 88 8.08 -1.90 9.46
N VAL A 89 8.08 -1.61 8.16
CA VAL A 89 8.26 -0.23 7.68
C VAL A 89 7.10 0.67 8.09
N MET A 90 5.86 0.19 8.01
CA MET A 90 4.72 0.95 8.53
C MET A 90 4.83 1.23 10.04
N MET A 91 5.27 0.26 10.84
CA MET A 91 5.49 0.48 12.28
C MET A 91 6.60 1.51 12.55
N ALA A 92 7.69 1.48 11.78
CA ALA A 92 8.75 2.49 11.87
C ALA A 92 8.23 3.89 11.55
N ILE A 93 7.45 4.03 10.47
CA ILE A 93 6.81 5.30 10.08
C ILE A 93 5.87 5.80 11.18
N PHE A 94 5.03 4.94 11.77
CA PHE A 94 4.14 5.35 12.87
C PHE A 94 4.89 5.78 14.12
N SER A 95 6.01 5.11 14.42
CA SER A 95 6.89 5.50 15.52
C SER A 95 7.50 6.89 15.28
N TRP A 96 8.02 7.13 14.07
CA TRP A 96 8.63 8.41 13.69
C TRP A 96 7.65 9.59 13.79
N PHE A 97 6.45 9.44 13.22
CA PHE A 97 5.39 10.44 13.33
C PHE A 97 4.73 10.49 14.73
N SER A 98 5.16 9.63 15.66
CA SER A 98 4.57 9.47 16.99
C SER A 98 3.05 9.31 16.94
N VAL A 99 2.54 8.54 15.96
CA VAL A 99 1.11 8.37 15.71
C VAL A 99 0.49 7.55 16.86
N PRO A 100 -0.44 8.14 17.64
CA PRO A 100 -1.18 7.43 18.67
C PRO A 100 -1.90 6.20 18.10
N ASP A 101 -1.97 5.11 18.88
CA ASP A 101 -2.57 3.83 18.46
C ASP A 101 -3.98 3.97 17.86
N ARG A 102 -4.79 4.88 18.43
CA ARG A 102 -6.14 5.20 17.96
C ARG A 102 -6.22 5.72 16.52
N TYR A 103 -5.13 6.25 15.97
CA TYR A 103 -5.10 6.78 14.60
C TYR A 103 -4.37 5.86 13.62
N ARG A 104 -3.59 4.88 14.11
CA ARG A 104 -2.86 3.92 13.26
C ARG A 104 -3.83 3.17 12.35
N HIS A 105 -4.93 2.64 12.88
CA HIS A 105 -5.94 1.93 12.10
C HIS A 105 -6.43 2.74 10.90
N ARG A 106 -6.67 4.04 11.09
CA ARG A 106 -7.15 4.92 10.02
C ARG A 106 -6.08 5.18 8.96
N VAL A 107 -4.83 5.36 9.37
CA VAL A 107 -3.71 5.50 8.43
C VAL A 107 -3.53 4.22 7.63
N LEU A 108 -3.56 3.04 8.28
CA LEU A 108 -3.53 1.74 7.61
C LEU A 108 -4.71 1.55 6.65
N TYR A 109 -5.92 1.94 7.04
CA TYR A 109 -7.11 1.80 6.19
C TYR A 109 -6.96 2.56 4.87
N TRP A 110 -6.54 3.83 4.93
CA TRP A 110 -6.28 4.62 3.73
C TRP A 110 -5.08 4.09 2.96
N GLY A 111 -4.01 3.71 3.69
CA GLY A 111 -2.81 3.06 3.17
C GLY A 111 -3.10 1.81 2.33
N ILE A 112 -3.95 0.91 2.82
CA ILE A 112 -4.33 -0.34 2.13
C ILE A 112 -5.14 -0.01 0.87
N ILE A 113 -6.06 0.95 0.95
CA ILE A 113 -6.86 1.34 -0.22
C ILE A 113 -5.96 1.92 -1.32
N GLY A 114 -5.06 2.83 -0.97
CA GLY A 114 -4.13 3.39 -1.94
C GLY A 114 -3.15 2.34 -2.46
N ALA A 115 -2.62 1.47 -1.60
CA ALA A 115 -1.80 0.32 -1.98
C ALA A 115 -2.49 -0.58 -3.03
N ILE A 116 -3.76 -0.95 -2.82
CA ILE A 116 -4.53 -1.75 -3.79
C ILE A 116 -4.64 -1.03 -5.14
N VAL A 117 -4.93 0.28 -5.13
CA VAL A 117 -5.06 1.09 -6.34
C VAL A 117 -3.72 1.21 -7.06
N PHE A 118 -2.65 1.57 -6.36
CA PHE A 118 -1.32 1.71 -6.94
C PHE A 118 -0.79 0.38 -7.43
N ARG A 119 -0.94 -0.72 -6.68
CA ARG A 119 -0.61 -2.07 -7.15
C ARG A 119 -1.37 -2.42 -8.42
N GLY A 120 -2.68 -2.14 -8.48
CA GLY A 120 -3.46 -2.33 -9.71
C GLY A 120 -2.91 -1.56 -10.91
N ILE A 121 -2.50 -0.30 -10.70
CA ILE A 121 -1.85 0.51 -11.74
C ILE A 121 -0.49 -0.08 -12.13
N PHE A 122 0.34 -0.48 -11.16
CA PHE A 122 1.67 -1.06 -11.39
C PHE A 122 1.59 -2.36 -12.17
N VAL A 123 0.67 -3.25 -11.80
CA VAL A 123 0.43 -4.50 -12.52
C VAL A 123 -0.04 -4.21 -13.94
N ALA A 124 -1.02 -3.31 -14.12
CA ALA A 124 -1.52 -2.97 -15.45
C ALA A 124 -0.42 -2.37 -16.36
N ILE A 125 0.43 -1.49 -15.82
CA ILE A 125 1.58 -0.93 -16.54
C ILE A 125 2.62 -2.01 -16.82
N GLY A 126 2.99 -2.83 -15.83
CA GLY A 126 4.00 -3.88 -15.97
C GLY A 126 3.59 -4.91 -17.03
N THR A 127 2.39 -5.44 -16.92
CA THR A 127 1.75 -6.29 -17.95
C THR A 127 1.72 -5.62 -19.32
N GLY A 128 1.30 -4.36 -19.38
CA GLY A 128 1.24 -3.60 -20.63
C GLY A 128 2.62 -3.42 -21.28
N LEU A 129 3.65 -3.15 -20.49
CA LEU A 129 5.03 -3.01 -20.96
C LEU A 129 5.58 -4.33 -21.51
N LEU A 130 5.29 -5.46 -20.86
CA LEU A 130 5.72 -6.77 -21.33
C LEU A 130 5.07 -7.16 -22.67
N SER A 131 3.88 -6.64 -22.96
CA SER A 131 3.23 -6.85 -24.27
C SER A 131 3.93 -6.15 -25.44
N LEU A 132 4.85 -5.21 -25.18
CA LEU A 132 5.58 -4.46 -26.21
C LEU A 132 6.73 -5.27 -26.85
N GLY A 133 7.01 -6.47 -26.34
CA GLY A 133 7.91 -7.44 -26.94
C GLY A 133 9.18 -7.74 -26.11
N PRO A 134 10.00 -8.71 -26.56
CA PRO A 134 11.08 -9.30 -25.76
C PRO A 134 12.19 -8.30 -25.35
N TYR A 135 12.39 -7.24 -26.13
CA TYR A 135 13.36 -6.20 -25.80
C TYR A 135 12.97 -5.43 -24.53
N VAL A 136 11.67 -5.20 -24.30
CA VAL A 136 11.18 -4.51 -23.10
C VAL A 136 11.28 -5.41 -21.87
N GLU A 137 10.98 -6.70 -22.03
CA GLU A 137 11.19 -7.71 -20.98
C GLU A 137 12.65 -7.77 -20.53
N LEU A 138 13.61 -7.74 -21.46
CA LEU A 138 15.04 -7.74 -21.14
C LEU A 138 15.46 -6.47 -20.38
N ILE A 139 14.98 -5.30 -20.81
CA ILE A 139 15.24 -4.03 -20.10
C ILE A 139 14.66 -4.09 -18.69
N PHE A 140 13.43 -4.60 -18.55
CA PHE A 140 12.76 -4.73 -17.27
C PHE A 140 13.52 -5.67 -16.33
N ALA A 141 13.95 -6.84 -16.83
CA ALA A 141 14.78 -7.78 -16.08
C ALA A 141 16.12 -7.15 -15.63
N VAL A 142 16.78 -6.35 -16.48
CA VAL A 142 18.00 -5.64 -16.12
C VAL A 142 17.74 -4.58 -15.05
N VAL A 143 16.64 -3.83 -15.14
CA VAL A 143 16.26 -2.84 -14.11
C VAL A 143 15.99 -3.53 -12.78
N VAL A 144 15.25 -4.65 -12.77
CA VAL A 144 14.96 -5.43 -11.56
C VAL A 144 16.22 -6.04 -10.95
N ALA A 145 17.12 -6.57 -11.78
CA ALA A 145 18.42 -7.06 -11.31
C ALA A 145 19.27 -5.93 -10.71
N TRP A 146 19.25 -4.75 -11.34
CA TRP A 146 19.93 -3.56 -10.84
C TRP A 146 19.37 -3.10 -9.49
N THR A 147 18.04 -3.03 -9.33
CA THR A 147 17.41 -2.65 -8.07
C THR A 147 17.71 -3.65 -6.97
N ALA A 148 17.63 -4.96 -7.26
CA ALA A 148 18.01 -6.01 -6.32
C ALA A 148 19.46 -5.87 -5.85
N VAL A 149 20.40 -5.59 -6.77
CA VAL A 149 21.83 -5.37 -6.43
C VAL A 149 22.01 -4.08 -5.62
N MET A 150 21.31 -3.00 -5.94
CA MET A 150 21.36 -1.78 -5.13
C MET A 150 20.84 -2.01 -3.71
N MET A 151 19.76 -2.79 -3.54
CA MET A 151 19.25 -3.16 -2.21
C MET A 151 20.27 -3.98 -1.42
N LEU A 152 20.92 -4.96 -2.07
CA LEU A 152 21.97 -5.76 -1.42
C LEU A 152 23.22 -4.94 -1.05
N LYS A 153 23.56 -3.93 -1.85
CA LYS A 153 24.70 -3.04 -1.60
C LYS A 153 24.39 -1.90 -0.63
N GLY A 154 23.11 -1.53 -0.49
CA GLY A 154 22.63 -0.54 0.46
C GLY A 154 22.39 -1.08 1.87
N GLY A 155 22.43 -2.40 2.07
CA GLY A 155 22.26 -3.06 3.37
C GLY A 155 23.48 -3.01 4.30
N GLY A 156 24.36 -2.02 4.13
CA GLY A 156 25.60 -1.88 4.86
C GLY A 156 25.91 -0.42 5.18
N ASP A 157 25.00 0.25 5.89
CA ASP A 157 25.34 1.24 6.91
C ASP A 157 24.05 1.60 7.69
N ASP A 158 24.16 1.44 9.00
CA ASP A 158 23.36 1.97 10.11
C ASP A 158 21.88 1.60 10.31
N ASP A 159 21.67 0.89 11.42
CA ASP A 159 20.51 0.97 12.33
C ASP A 159 20.30 2.40 12.88
N GLU A 160 20.33 3.42 12.02
CA GLU A 160 19.83 4.75 12.34
C GLU A 160 18.54 4.98 11.55
N ILE A 161 17.47 5.21 12.30
CA ILE A 161 16.14 5.59 11.83
C ILE A 161 16.30 6.64 10.70
N GLU A 162 16.14 6.24 9.44
CA GLU A 162 16.26 7.13 8.28
C GLU A 162 15.44 8.41 8.52
N ASP A 163 16.08 9.57 8.38
CA ASP A 163 15.44 10.87 8.57
C ASP A 163 14.41 11.13 7.45
N TYR A 164 13.18 10.66 7.65
CA TYR A 164 12.05 10.84 6.73
C TYR A 164 11.63 12.32 6.55
N SER A 165 12.24 13.28 7.26
CA SER A 165 11.97 14.72 7.08
C SER A 165 12.46 15.25 5.73
N GLN A 166 13.45 14.60 5.10
CA GLN A 166 13.95 14.96 3.77
C GLN A 166 13.33 14.13 2.63
N HIS A 167 12.45 13.18 2.97
CA HIS A 167 11.91 12.22 2.02
C HIS A 167 11.07 12.87 0.91
N LEU A 168 11.02 12.22 -0.25
CA LEU A 168 10.23 12.65 -1.41
C LEU A 168 8.77 12.93 -1.03
N ALA A 169 8.20 12.15 -0.11
CA ALA A 169 6.84 12.32 0.40
C ALA A 169 6.62 13.68 1.09
N TYR A 170 7.51 14.11 1.98
CA TYR A 170 7.40 15.43 2.63
C TYR A 170 7.46 16.57 1.59
N ARG A 171 8.38 16.47 0.62
CA ARG A 171 8.50 17.44 -0.48
C ARG A 171 7.27 17.46 -1.41
N LEU A 172 6.72 16.29 -1.74
CA LEU A 172 5.51 16.15 -2.54
C LEU A 172 4.31 16.77 -1.82
N VAL A 173 4.06 16.41 -0.57
CA VAL A 173 2.93 16.95 0.19
C VAL A 173 3.09 18.46 0.40
N LYS A 174 4.28 18.95 0.75
CA LYS A 174 4.56 20.40 0.88
C LYS A 174 4.35 21.19 -0.41
N ARG A 175 4.53 20.55 -1.57
CA ARG A 175 4.26 21.16 -2.88
C ARG A 175 2.77 21.35 -3.14
N PHE A 176 1.93 20.44 -2.64
CA PHE A 176 0.48 20.49 -2.85
C PHE A 176 -0.28 21.17 -1.70
N PHE A 177 0.22 21.12 -0.47
CA PHE A 177 -0.44 21.65 0.73
C PHE A 177 0.55 22.31 1.72
N PRO A 178 0.20 23.45 2.34
CA PRO A 178 0.90 23.92 3.53
C PRO A 178 0.71 22.94 4.70
N ILE A 179 1.74 22.78 5.52
CA ILE A 179 1.78 21.76 6.58
C ILE A 179 1.45 22.39 7.93
N TRP A 180 0.50 21.79 8.65
CA TRP A 180 0.22 22.06 10.05
C TRP A 180 1.06 21.11 10.92
N PRO A 181 1.88 21.60 11.87
CA PRO A 181 2.90 20.79 12.54
C PRO A 181 2.38 19.91 13.69
N LYS A 182 1.12 20.06 14.12
CA LYS A 182 0.55 19.30 15.25
C LYS A 182 -0.57 18.35 14.83
N LEU A 183 -0.73 17.25 15.56
CA LEU A 183 -1.85 16.34 15.37
C LEU A 183 -3.16 17.04 15.76
N SER A 184 -4.13 17.10 14.84
CA SER A 184 -5.44 17.72 15.07
C SER A 184 -6.53 16.66 15.10
N GLY A 185 -6.52 15.88 16.18
CA GLY A 185 -7.45 14.77 16.36
C GLY A 185 -7.40 13.78 15.20
N HIS A 186 -8.56 13.58 14.56
CA HIS A 186 -8.75 12.67 13.45
C HIS A 186 -8.55 13.33 12.06
N ALA A 187 -8.23 14.62 11.95
CA ALA A 187 -8.20 15.30 10.66
C ALA A 187 -6.90 15.03 9.89
N PHE A 188 -7.01 14.62 8.62
CA PHE A 188 -5.90 14.56 7.65
C PHE A 188 -5.63 15.93 7.04
N LEU A 189 -6.70 16.66 6.73
CA LEU A 189 -6.66 17.99 6.17
C LEU A 189 -7.47 18.93 7.06
N LEU A 190 -6.95 20.12 7.30
CA LEU A 190 -7.62 21.19 8.03
C LEU A 190 -7.95 22.33 7.08
N THR A 191 -9.15 22.89 7.20
CA THR A 191 -9.52 24.12 6.51
C THR A 191 -8.87 25.33 7.14
N GLN A 192 -8.80 26.44 6.41
CA GLN A 192 -8.29 27.72 6.94
C GLN A 192 -8.97 28.12 8.26
N LYS A 193 -10.29 27.91 8.38
CA LYS A 193 -11.06 28.24 9.58
C LYS A 193 -10.65 27.40 10.79
N GLU A 194 -10.37 26.11 10.59
CA GLU A 194 -9.92 25.21 11.64
C GLU A 194 -8.49 25.53 12.06
N VAL A 195 -7.61 25.87 11.12
CA VAL A 195 -6.25 26.33 11.42
C VAL A 195 -6.26 27.63 12.20
N ASP A 196 -7.09 28.61 11.83
CA ASP A 196 -7.20 29.86 12.56
C ASP A 196 -7.78 29.64 13.99
N ALA A 197 -8.71 28.69 14.15
CA ALA A 197 -9.24 28.28 15.46
C ALA A 197 -8.20 27.55 16.33
N GLU A 198 -7.34 26.71 15.73
CA GLU A 198 -6.23 26.07 16.41
C GLU A 198 -5.14 27.08 16.81
N LEU A 199 -4.82 28.06 15.95
CA LEU A 199 -3.87 29.14 16.24
C LEU A 199 -4.36 30.07 17.36
N ALA A 200 -5.68 30.20 17.54
CA ALA A 200 -6.26 30.99 18.63
C ALA A 200 -6.07 30.35 20.01
N LYS A 201 -5.72 29.06 20.08
CA LYS A 201 -5.46 28.37 21.35
C LYS A 201 -4.15 28.86 21.98
N PRO A 202 -4.10 29.07 23.31
CA PRO A 202 -2.91 29.57 23.98
C PRO A 202 -1.67 28.67 23.82
N GLU A 203 -1.88 27.38 23.57
CA GLU A 203 -0.87 26.34 23.35
C GLU A 203 -0.16 26.40 21.98
N ASN A 204 -0.67 27.22 21.05
CA ASN A 204 -0.22 27.29 19.66
C ASN A 204 0.31 28.66 19.24
N LYS A 205 0.57 29.56 20.19
CA LYS A 205 1.02 30.95 19.92
C LYS A 205 2.35 31.05 19.19
N ASP A 206 3.21 30.04 19.33
CA ASP A 206 4.55 30.00 18.72
C ASP A 206 4.56 29.32 17.35
N VAL A 207 3.40 28.80 16.90
CA VAL A 207 3.28 28.07 15.63
C VAL A 207 3.05 29.05 14.49
N SER A 208 4.07 29.26 13.66
CA SER A 208 3.93 29.99 12.41
C SER A 208 3.64 29.04 11.25
N VAL A 209 2.58 29.32 10.49
CA VAL A 209 2.18 28.50 9.33
C VAL A 209 2.21 29.37 8.08
N GLY A 210 2.79 28.87 7.00
CA GLY A 210 2.78 29.56 5.71
C GLY A 210 1.35 29.76 5.21
N ARG A 211 0.83 30.99 5.24
CA ARG A 211 -0.44 31.36 4.61
C ARG A 211 -0.24 31.46 3.10
N LEU A 212 -0.56 30.38 2.39
CA LEU A 212 -0.71 30.42 0.93
C LEU A 212 -2.02 31.15 0.61
N LYS A 213 -1.96 32.28 -0.10
CA LYS A 213 -3.11 33.13 -0.49
C LYS A 213 -4.24 32.39 -1.24
N LYS A 214 -4.07 31.11 -1.60
CA LYS A 214 -5.02 30.25 -2.32
C LYS A 214 -5.25 28.86 -1.69
N ALA A 215 -4.57 28.49 -0.61
CA ALA A 215 -4.71 27.14 -0.06
C ALA A 215 -5.90 27.10 0.91
N ALA A 216 -6.99 26.44 0.49
CA ALA A 216 -8.16 26.22 1.34
C ALA A 216 -7.93 25.11 2.40
N LEU A 217 -6.86 24.32 2.26
CA LEU A 217 -6.60 23.12 3.04
C LEU A 217 -5.12 23.03 3.47
N TYR A 218 -4.89 22.58 4.70
CA TYR A 218 -3.59 22.38 5.34
C TYR A 218 -3.42 20.90 5.69
N ALA A 219 -2.28 20.31 5.37
CA ALA A 219 -1.98 18.92 5.67
C ALA A 219 -1.51 18.75 7.11
N THR A 220 -2.10 17.80 7.85
CA THR A 220 -1.64 17.43 9.20
C THR A 220 -0.53 16.37 9.14
N PRO A 221 0.15 16.08 10.27
CA PRO A 221 1.14 15.00 10.31
C PRO A 221 0.54 13.62 9.96
N LEU A 222 -0.76 13.41 10.17
CA LEU A 222 -1.44 12.18 9.73
C LEU A 222 -1.49 12.05 8.21
N MET A 223 -1.67 13.15 7.48
CA MET A 223 -1.66 13.14 6.01
C MET A 223 -0.27 12.87 5.46
N LEU A 224 0.76 13.45 6.10
CA LEU A 224 2.15 13.13 5.80
C LEU A 224 2.44 11.65 6.06
N CYS A 225 1.95 11.11 7.18
CA CYS A 225 2.10 9.72 7.54
C CYS A 225 1.47 8.78 6.49
N VAL A 226 0.22 9.03 6.08
CA VAL A 226 -0.41 8.27 4.97
C VAL A 226 0.43 8.39 3.70
N ALA A 227 0.84 9.59 3.31
CA ALA A 227 1.61 9.79 2.08
C ALA A 227 2.96 9.07 2.08
N VAL A 228 3.64 8.99 3.24
CA VAL A 228 4.88 8.22 3.39
C VAL A 228 4.60 6.73 3.30
N VAL A 229 3.55 6.23 3.97
CA VAL A 229 3.13 4.82 3.89
C VAL A 229 2.81 4.42 2.45
N GLU A 230 2.05 5.23 1.72
CA GLU A 230 1.70 5.00 0.31
C GLU A 230 2.93 5.01 -0.60
N LEU A 231 3.85 5.95 -0.38
CA LEU A 231 5.08 6.01 -1.15
C LEU A 231 5.96 4.79 -0.88
N SER A 232 6.07 4.37 0.37
CA SER A 232 6.79 3.15 0.75
C SER A 232 6.14 1.92 0.12
N ASP A 233 4.81 1.80 0.13
CA ASP A 233 4.12 0.69 -0.55
C ASP A 233 4.39 0.66 -2.05
N VAL A 234 4.39 1.82 -2.71
CA VAL A 234 4.79 1.93 -4.12
C VAL A 234 6.23 1.43 -4.32
N MET A 235 7.15 1.82 -3.45
CA MET A 235 8.53 1.34 -3.49
C MET A 235 8.63 -0.18 -3.31
N PHE A 236 7.80 -0.78 -2.45
CA PHE A 236 7.69 -2.24 -2.34
C PHE A 236 7.02 -2.87 -3.57
N ALA A 237 6.01 -2.24 -4.16
CA ALA A 237 5.40 -2.76 -5.38
C ALA A 237 6.42 -2.87 -6.55
N PHE A 238 7.47 -2.04 -6.56
CA PHE A 238 8.58 -2.17 -7.51
C PHE A 238 9.41 -3.45 -7.33
N ASP A 239 9.46 -4.04 -6.13
CA ASP A 239 10.12 -5.33 -5.91
C ASP A 239 9.16 -6.52 -6.10
N SER A 240 7.93 -6.40 -5.61
CA SER A 240 7.00 -7.53 -5.52
C SER A 240 6.34 -7.84 -6.85
N VAL A 241 5.96 -6.83 -7.63
CA VAL A 241 5.25 -7.00 -8.91
C VAL A 241 6.13 -7.71 -9.95
N PRO A 242 7.39 -7.28 -10.19
CA PRO A 242 8.27 -8.03 -11.09
C PRO A 242 8.52 -9.47 -10.65
N ALA A 243 8.67 -9.70 -9.34
CA ALA A 243 8.87 -11.05 -8.81
C ALA A 243 7.68 -11.97 -9.11
N ILE A 244 6.46 -11.46 -8.95
CA ILE A 244 5.22 -12.21 -9.24
C ILE A 244 5.07 -12.48 -10.72
N ILE A 245 5.35 -11.48 -11.57
CA ILE A 245 5.28 -11.65 -13.01
C ILE A 245 6.32 -12.68 -13.48
N ALA A 246 7.52 -12.67 -12.90
CA ALA A 246 8.56 -13.66 -13.21
C ALA A 246 8.16 -15.09 -12.82
N VAL A 247 7.41 -15.26 -11.72
CA VAL A 247 6.92 -16.57 -11.27
C VAL A 247 5.71 -17.04 -12.09
N SER A 248 4.74 -16.17 -12.33
CA SER A 248 3.47 -16.52 -12.97
C SER A 248 3.54 -16.58 -14.49
N ARG A 249 4.47 -15.85 -15.12
CA ARG A 249 4.66 -15.76 -16.59
C ARG A 249 3.42 -15.34 -17.39
N GLU A 250 2.34 -14.97 -16.71
CA GLU A 250 1.07 -14.51 -17.25
C GLU A 250 0.63 -13.25 -16.50
N PRO A 251 0.01 -12.29 -17.20
CA PRO A 251 -0.32 -10.97 -16.67
C PRO A 251 -1.47 -10.91 -15.66
#